data_AF-A0A2V7CIR4-F1
#
_entry.id   AF-A0A2V7CIR4-F1
#
_cell.length_a   1.000
_cell.length_b   1.000
_cell.length_c   1.000
_cell.angle_alpha   90.00
_cell.angle_beta   90.00
_cell.angle_gamma   90.00
#
_symmetry.space_group_name_H-M   'P 1'
#
loop_
_entity.id
_entity.type
_entity.pdbx_description
1 polymer ?
#
loop_
_entity_poly.entity_id
_entity_poly.type
_entity_poly.pdbx_seq_one_letter_code
_entity_poly.pdbx_strand_id
1 'polypeptide(L)'
;MGEWVVIAVDQDVCWASSETSVDFRGRELILRPPDGERYGDISLERVAGESYEEGATLIRRFLSVQSWLHEQPFPEAGESGGTHRIRLGGRLPTGRKIFPGLRFDDLPTRPSPTQELALALYRHALGLGRHSMYQFFAFFRILNITLRDSSTQKAWINAGLSALTFGRDRASEILKTEPDVGEYLYKSGRSALAHAYDEPLVDPDRFVDTRRINQDLHLLRQLVELYMERDLGLPRR
;
A
#
# COMPACT_ATOMS: atom_id res chain seq x y z
N MET A 1 -27.44 4.77 -22.01
CA MET A 1 -27.30 5.38 -20.67
C MET A 1 -25.94 4.93 -20.15
N GLY A 2 -25.12 5.81 -19.59
CA GLY A 2 -23.78 5.43 -19.14
C GLY A 2 -23.84 4.48 -17.96
N GLU A 3 -22.89 3.55 -17.86
CA GLU A 3 -22.77 2.61 -16.75
C GLU A 3 -21.51 2.91 -15.96
N TRP A 4 -21.64 3.44 -14.76
CA TRP A 4 -20.53 3.99 -13.98
C TRP A 4 -20.14 3.10 -12.82
N VAL A 5 -18.84 3.04 -12.56
CA VAL A 5 -18.25 2.58 -11.30
C VAL A 5 -17.64 3.79 -10.61
N VAL A 6 -17.90 3.95 -9.31
CA VAL A 6 -17.36 5.03 -8.49
C VAL A 6 -16.76 4.42 -7.23
N ILE A 7 -15.51 4.76 -6.95
CA ILE A 7 -14.84 4.42 -5.69
C ILE A 7 -14.53 5.71 -4.94
N ALA A 8 -15.10 5.86 -3.76
CA ALA A 8 -14.81 6.98 -2.86
C ALA A 8 -13.46 6.77 -2.17
N VAL A 9 -12.68 7.84 -2.06
CA VAL A 9 -11.37 7.85 -1.41
C VAL A 9 -11.44 8.68 -0.14
N ASP A 10 -10.96 8.09 0.96
CA ASP A 10 -10.89 8.77 2.25
C ASP A 10 -9.86 9.91 2.22
N GLN A 11 -10.11 10.98 2.95
CA GLN A 11 -9.44 12.28 2.82
C GLN A 11 -8.21 12.46 3.72
N ASP A 12 -7.72 11.39 4.35
CA ASP A 12 -6.47 11.41 5.14
C ASP A 12 -5.20 11.51 4.26
N VAL A 13 -5.36 11.54 2.93
CA VAL A 13 -4.31 11.61 1.90
C VAL A 13 -4.41 12.87 1.04
N CYS A 14 -3.33 13.19 0.34
CA CYS A 14 -3.35 14.22 -0.69
C CYS A 14 -4.19 13.74 -1.88
N TRP A 15 -5.08 14.60 -2.37
CA TRP A 15 -6.00 14.27 -3.46
C TRP A 15 -6.07 15.38 -4.51
N ALA A 16 -6.76 15.11 -5.62
CA ALA A 16 -7.04 16.11 -6.65
C ALA A 16 -7.79 17.33 -6.04
N SER A 17 -7.38 18.53 -6.42
CA SER A 17 -7.99 19.80 -5.98
C SER A 17 -9.13 20.28 -6.88
N SER A 18 -9.21 19.75 -8.09
CA SER A 18 -10.25 20.01 -9.10
C SER A 18 -10.64 18.70 -9.78
N GLU A 19 -11.77 18.67 -10.50
CA GLU A 19 -12.10 17.52 -11.35
C GLU A 19 -11.03 17.37 -12.43
N THR A 20 -10.45 16.17 -12.53
CA THR A 20 -9.31 15.87 -13.39
C THR A 20 -9.55 14.53 -14.09
N SER A 21 -9.49 14.53 -15.42
CA SER A 21 -9.44 13.29 -16.21
C SER A 21 -8.00 12.80 -16.34
N VAL A 22 -7.82 11.49 -16.18
CA VAL A 22 -6.52 10.79 -16.31
C VAL A 22 -6.72 9.59 -17.22
N ASP A 23 -5.86 9.43 -18.23
CA ASP A 23 -5.78 8.15 -18.95
C ASP A 23 -5.01 7.15 -18.10
N PHE A 24 -5.63 6.01 -17.85
CA PHE A 24 -4.98 4.87 -17.21
C PHE A 24 -5.23 3.63 -18.05
N ARG A 25 -4.18 3.16 -18.73
CA ARG A 25 -4.22 1.97 -19.60
C ARG A 25 -5.28 2.10 -20.71
N GLY A 26 -5.39 3.29 -21.31
CA GLY A 26 -6.35 3.56 -22.39
C GLY A 26 -7.79 3.73 -21.92
N ARG A 27 -8.00 3.97 -20.62
CA ARG A 27 -9.31 4.19 -20.01
C ARG A 27 -9.28 5.51 -19.26
N GLU A 28 -10.27 6.36 -19.53
CA GLU A 28 -10.43 7.62 -18.82
C GLU A 28 -10.97 7.38 -17.41
N LEU A 29 -10.19 7.79 -16.40
CA LEU A 29 -10.60 7.88 -15.01
C LEU A 29 -10.86 9.34 -14.67
N ILE A 30 -12.00 9.63 -14.05
CA ILE A 30 -12.35 10.97 -13.62
C ILE A 30 -12.20 11.07 -12.11
N LEU A 31 -11.21 11.83 -11.67
CA LEU A 31 -10.95 12.11 -10.26
C LEU A 31 -11.70 13.36 -9.86
N ARG A 32 -12.49 13.28 -8.79
CA ARG A 32 -13.25 14.41 -8.26
C ARG A 32 -12.77 14.78 -6.86
N PRO A 33 -12.60 16.08 -6.56
CA PRO A 33 -12.28 16.53 -5.22
C PRO A 33 -13.49 16.31 -4.29
N PRO A 34 -13.27 16.28 -2.97
CA PRO A 34 -14.36 16.37 -2.00
C PRO A 34 -15.25 17.59 -2.21
N ASP A 35 -16.56 17.41 -2.01
CA ASP A 35 -17.58 18.43 -2.25
C ASP A 35 -18.61 18.44 -1.10
N GLY A 36 -18.55 19.45 -0.23
CA GLY A 36 -19.31 19.46 1.02
C GLY A 36 -19.08 18.18 1.82
N GLU A 37 -20.16 17.53 2.25
CA GLU A 37 -20.14 16.24 2.98
C GLU A 37 -19.93 15.01 2.07
N ARG A 38 -19.38 15.19 0.87
CA ARG A 38 -19.11 14.09 -0.07
C ARG A 38 -17.62 13.83 -0.16
N TYR A 39 -17.24 12.56 -0.20
CA TYR A 39 -15.85 12.16 -0.42
C TYR A 39 -15.33 12.63 -1.78
N GLY A 40 -14.00 12.72 -1.89
CA GLY A 40 -13.36 12.66 -3.19
C GLY A 40 -13.53 11.26 -3.76
N ASP A 41 -13.51 11.12 -5.07
CA ASP A 41 -13.76 9.83 -5.71
C ASP A 41 -13.05 9.69 -7.05
N ILE A 42 -12.96 8.45 -7.52
CA ILE A 42 -12.61 8.11 -8.89
C ILE A 42 -13.84 7.50 -9.53
N SER A 43 -14.19 7.98 -10.72
CA SER A 43 -15.26 7.44 -11.54
C SER A 43 -14.71 6.87 -12.85
N LEU A 44 -15.26 5.76 -13.30
CA LEU A 44 -14.98 5.12 -14.59
C LEU A 44 -16.31 4.77 -15.27
N GLU A 45 -16.45 5.15 -16.55
CA GLU A 45 -17.54 4.63 -17.38
C GLU A 45 -17.15 3.26 -17.93
N ARG A 46 -18.03 2.27 -17.74
CA ARG A 46 -17.83 0.92 -18.23
C ARG A 46 -18.07 0.86 -19.73
N VAL A 47 -17.23 0.07 -20.40
CA VAL A 47 -17.45 -0.25 -21.80
C VAL A 47 -18.50 -1.35 -21.95
N ALA A 48 -19.13 -1.45 -23.12
CA ALA A 48 -20.17 -2.45 -23.35
C ALA A 48 -19.65 -3.87 -23.08
N GLY A 49 -20.37 -4.61 -22.23
CA GLY A 49 -20.01 -5.98 -21.83
C GLY A 49 -19.06 -6.10 -20.64
N GLU A 50 -18.49 -5.00 -20.15
CA GLU A 50 -17.62 -5.00 -18.96
C GLU A 50 -18.45 -5.12 -17.67
N SER A 51 -18.02 -5.98 -16.74
CA SER A 51 -18.68 -6.15 -15.45
C SER A 51 -18.38 -4.98 -14.49
N TYR A 52 -19.18 -4.83 -13.43
CA TYR A 52 -18.91 -3.84 -12.39
C TYR A 52 -17.56 -4.11 -11.70
N GLU A 53 -17.28 -5.38 -11.41
CA GLU A 53 -16.06 -5.86 -10.77
C GLU A 53 -14.81 -5.59 -11.62
N GLU A 54 -14.90 -5.72 -12.94
CA GLU A 54 -13.79 -5.40 -13.86
C GLU A 54 -13.44 -3.91 -13.80
N GLY A 55 -14.45 -3.03 -13.85
CA GLY A 55 -14.27 -1.59 -13.73
C GLY A 55 -13.73 -1.18 -12.35
N ALA A 56 -14.27 -1.73 -11.27
CA ALA A 56 -13.79 -1.49 -9.91
C ALA A 56 -12.34 -1.98 -9.73
N THR A 57 -12.00 -3.13 -10.31
CA THR A 57 -10.63 -3.66 -10.31
C THR A 57 -9.67 -2.72 -11.03
N LEU A 58 -10.08 -2.10 -12.14
CA LEU A 58 -9.25 -1.14 -12.86
C LEU A 58 -8.96 0.11 -12.01
N ILE A 59 -9.98 0.67 -11.34
CA ILE A 59 -9.82 1.80 -10.42
C ILE A 59 -8.86 1.43 -9.28
N ARG A 60 -9.00 0.23 -8.69
CA ARG A 60 -8.12 -0.25 -7.62
C ARG A 60 -6.67 -0.43 -8.06
N ARG A 61 -6.45 -0.90 -9.29
CA ARG A 61 -5.11 -0.99 -9.91
C ARG A 61 -4.49 0.39 -10.08
N PHE A 62 -5.27 1.37 -10.51
CA PHE A 62 -4.83 2.76 -10.55
C PHE A 62 -4.42 3.25 -9.16
N LEU A 63 -5.27 3.08 -8.15
CA LEU A 63 -4.94 3.47 -6.77
C LEU A 63 -3.66 2.80 -6.25
N SER A 64 -3.45 1.52 -6.57
CA SER A 64 -2.23 0.81 -6.21
C SER A 64 -0.97 1.36 -6.87
N VAL A 65 -1.06 1.80 -8.13
CA VAL A 65 0.05 2.52 -8.79
C VAL A 65 0.29 3.87 -8.10
N GLN A 66 -0.77 4.63 -7.82
CA GLN A 66 -0.62 5.93 -7.14
C GLN A 66 -0.02 5.77 -5.74
N SER A 67 -0.41 4.72 -5.00
CA SER A 67 0.17 4.43 -3.69
C SER A 67 1.66 4.19 -3.73
N TRP A 68 2.15 3.54 -4.78
CA TRP A 68 3.57 3.34 -4.99
C TRP A 68 4.29 4.64 -5.33
N LEU A 69 3.74 5.42 -6.28
CA LEU A 69 4.36 6.66 -6.76
C LEU A 69 4.36 7.80 -5.72
N HIS A 70 3.38 7.82 -4.83
CA HIS A 70 3.18 8.91 -3.86
C HIS A 70 3.36 8.48 -2.40
N GLU A 71 3.70 7.20 -2.16
CA GLU A 71 3.88 6.63 -0.82
C GLU A 71 2.69 6.85 0.12
N GLN A 72 1.48 6.80 -0.43
CA GLN A 72 0.23 7.07 0.28
C GLN A 72 -0.77 5.92 0.16
N PRO A 73 -1.61 5.68 1.17
CA PRO A 73 -2.49 4.51 1.21
C PRO A 73 -3.69 4.57 0.25
N PHE A 74 -4.14 5.77 -0.13
CA PHE A 74 -5.40 6.02 -0.84
C PHE A 74 -6.55 5.09 -0.38
N PRO A 75 -7.02 5.26 0.88
CA PRO A 75 -7.99 4.36 1.49
C PRO A 75 -9.34 4.47 0.77
N GLU A 76 -10.01 3.35 0.57
CA GLU A 76 -11.36 3.32 -0.01
C GLU A 76 -12.39 3.57 1.10
N ALA A 77 -13.26 4.56 0.91
CA ALA A 77 -14.36 4.85 1.84
C ALA A 77 -15.65 4.09 1.49
N GLY A 78 -15.76 3.63 0.25
CA GLY A 78 -16.90 2.86 -0.24
C GLY A 78 -17.01 2.89 -1.75
N GLU A 79 -18.03 2.18 -2.25
CA GLU A 79 -18.31 2.04 -3.69
C GLU A 79 -19.73 2.47 -4.02
N SER A 80 -19.93 3.04 -5.20
CA SER A 80 -21.22 3.46 -5.74
C SER A 80 -21.19 3.44 -7.27
N GLY A 81 -22.29 3.78 -7.93
CA GLY A 81 -22.35 3.83 -9.39
C GLY A 81 -23.73 3.50 -9.93
N GLY A 82 -23.75 2.94 -11.14
CA GLY A 82 -24.98 2.64 -11.89
C GLY A 82 -25.14 3.59 -13.06
N THR A 83 -26.33 4.17 -13.24
CA THR A 83 -26.59 5.04 -14.40
C THR A 83 -25.94 6.43 -14.31
N HIS A 84 -25.37 6.78 -13.15
CA HIS A 84 -24.77 8.08 -12.85
C HIS A 84 -23.52 7.92 -11.96
N ARG A 85 -22.64 8.93 -11.98
CA ARG A 85 -21.47 9.07 -11.09
C ARG A 85 -21.89 9.49 -9.66
N ILE A 86 -22.68 8.66 -8.98
CA ILE A 86 -23.22 8.94 -7.64
C ILE A 86 -22.07 9.06 -6.63
N ARG A 87 -21.96 10.19 -5.93
CA ARG A 87 -20.98 10.40 -4.86
C ARG A 87 -21.47 9.82 -3.54
N LEU A 88 -20.57 9.24 -2.77
CA LEU A 88 -20.86 8.82 -1.40
C LEU A 88 -20.75 9.99 -0.43
N GLY A 89 -21.74 10.09 0.46
CA GLY A 89 -21.70 10.98 1.62
C GLY A 89 -20.76 10.45 2.70
N GLY A 90 -20.18 11.34 3.49
CA GLY A 90 -19.12 11.03 4.43
C GLY A 90 -18.86 12.12 5.44
N ARG A 91 -18.06 11.80 6.46
CA ARG A 91 -17.66 12.77 7.48
C ARG A 91 -16.62 13.73 6.89
N LEU A 92 -16.83 15.03 7.08
CA LEU A 92 -15.82 16.05 6.78
C LEU A 92 -14.59 15.83 7.68
N PRO A 93 -13.38 15.67 7.13
CA PRO A 93 -12.16 15.80 7.91
C PRO A 93 -12.04 17.25 8.40
N THR A 94 -11.46 17.43 9.57
CA THR A 94 -11.19 18.75 10.16
C THR A 94 -10.07 19.53 9.43
N GLY A 95 -9.48 18.98 8.38
CA GLY A 95 -8.52 19.68 7.51
C GLY A 95 -8.33 18.98 6.17
N ARG A 96 -8.39 19.75 5.07
CA ARG A 96 -8.06 19.26 3.73
C ARG A 96 -6.54 19.24 3.57
N LYS A 97 -5.94 18.08 3.33
CA LYS A 97 -4.54 17.98 2.89
C LYS A 97 -4.48 18.22 1.39
N ILE A 98 -4.32 19.47 0.99
CA ILE A 98 -4.10 19.83 -0.42
C ILE A 98 -2.59 19.88 -0.66
N PHE A 99 -2.11 19.10 -1.62
CA PHE A 99 -0.73 19.19 -2.09
C PHE A 99 -0.73 19.79 -3.50
N PRO A 100 -0.35 21.07 -3.66
CA PRO A 100 -0.20 21.68 -4.98
C PRO A 100 0.79 20.87 -5.83
N GLY A 101 0.38 20.45 -7.02
CA GLY A 101 1.23 19.71 -7.95
C GLY A 101 1.19 18.17 -7.84
N LEU A 102 0.24 17.60 -7.08
CA LEU A 102 -0.01 16.16 -7.13
C LEU A 102 -0.37 15.74 -8.57
N ARG A 103 0.43 14.83 -9.13
CA ARG A 103 0.21 14.29 -10.48
C ARG A 103 -0.20 12.84 -10.42
N PHE A 104 -1.24 12.51 -11.16
CA PHE A 104 -1.74 11.15 -11.30
C PHE A 104 -1.20 10.53 -12.59
N ASP A 105 0.02 9.99 -12.52
CA ASP A 105 0.71 9.40 -13.67
C ASP A 105 0.63 7.85 -13.60
N ASP A 106 0.72 7.17 -14.74
CA ASP A 106 0.90 5.70 -14.78
C ASP A 106 2.40 5.34 -14.72
N LEU A 107 2.70 4.05 -14.52
CA LEU A 107 4.04 3.51 -14.70
C LEU A 107 4.40 3.48 -16.19
N PRO A 108 5.69 3.66 -16.54
CA PRO A 108 6.14 3.70 -17.93
C PRO A 108 5.87 2.40 -18.70
N THR A 109 5.74 1.29 -17.98
CA THR A 109 5.44 -0.04 -18.54
C THR A 109 4.33 -0.69 -17.73
N ARG A 110 3.42 -1.38 -18.43
CA ARG A 110 2.33 -2.12 -17.79
C ARG A 110 2.90 -3.18 -16.82
N PRO A 111 2.52 -3.15 -15.53
CA PRO A 111 2.95 -4.17 -14.58
C PRO A 111 2.50 -5.58 -14.97
N SER A 112 3.39 -6.55 -14.80
CA SER A 112 3.08 -7.98 -14.79
C SER A 112 2.13 -8.35 -13.63
N PRO A 113 1.45 -9.51 -13.66
CA PRO A 113 0.57 -9.94 -12.56
C PRO A 113 1.26 -9.96 -11.18
N THR A 114 2.53 -10.36 -11.15
CA THR A 114 3.38 -10.35 -9.95
C THR A 114 3.59 -8.94 -9.41
N GLN A 115 3.90 -7.99 -10.29
CA GLN A 115 4.06 -6.58 -9.91
C GLN A 115 2.72 -5.95 -9.49
N GLU A 116 1.61 -6.27 -10.16
CA GLU A 116 0.28 -5.80 -9.75
C GLU A 116 -0.08 -6.29 -8.34
N LEU A 117 0.21 -7.56 -8.03
CA LEU A 117 -0.01 -8.09 -6.68
C LEU A 117 0.86 -7.37 -5.65
N ALA A 118 2.13 -7.10 -5.96
CA ALA A 118 3.02 -6.35 -5.08
C ALA A 118 2.49 -4.93 -4.81
N LEU A 119 2.07 -4.20 -5.84
CA LEU A 119 1.46 -2.88 -5.73
C LEU A 119 0.17 -2.90 -4.89
N ALA A 120 -0.67 -3.93 -5.08
CA ALA A 120 -1.89 -4.12 -4.30
C ALA A 120 -1.61 -4.37 -2.81
N LEU A 121 -0.68 -5.27 -2.51
CA LEU A 121 -0.27 -5.57 -1.14
C LEU A 121 0.43 -4.38 -0.48
N TYR A 122 1.23 -3.62 -1.23
CA TYR A 122 1.90 -2.42 -0.74
C TYR A 122 0.88 -1.33 -0.36
N ARG A 123 -0.10 -1.05 -1.23
CA ARG A 123 -1.22 -0.15 -0.91
C ARG A 123 -1.97 -0.61 0.34
N HIS A 124 -2.29 -1.89 0.41
CA HIS A 124 -2.99 -2.47 1.57
C HIS A 124 -2.18 -2.29 2.86
N ALA A 125 -0.87 -2.57 2.83
CA ALA A 125 0.02 -2.37 3.97
C ALA A 125 0.05 -0.89 4.41
N LEU A 126 0.19 0.07 3.49
CA LEU A 126 0.12 1.49 3.83
C LEU A 126 -1.21 1.87 4.51
N GLY A 127 -2.33 1.29 4.07
CA GLY A 127 -3.66 1.53 4.65
C GLY A 127 -3.81 1.05 6.09
N LEU A 128 -2.94 0.15 6.56
CA LEU A 128 -2.93 -0.38 7.92
C LEU A 128 -2.13 0.48 8.91
N GLY A 129 -1.81 1.75 8.59
CA GLY A 129 -0.91 2.61 9.37
C GLY A 129 -1.22 2.78 10.87
N ARG A 130 -2.45 2.47 11.33
CA ARG A 130 -2.84 2.48 12.74
C ARG A 130 -2.71 1.10 13.43
N HIS A 131 -2.33 0.08 12.69
CA HIS A 131 -2.34 -1.32 13.07
C HIS A 131 -0.99 -1.97 12.71
N SER A 132 0.08 -1.53 13.39
CA SER A 132 1.47 -1.83 13.05
C SER A 132 1.79 -3.33 12.93
N MET A 133 1.17 -4.17 13.75
CA MET A 133 1.30 -5.62 13.69
C MET A 133 0.76 -6.22 12.39
N TYR A 134 -0.46 -5.85 12.00
CA TYR A 134 -1.03 -6.26 10.72
C TYR A 134 -0.29 -5.64 9.53
N GLN A 135 0.19 -4.40 9.70
CA GLN A 135 0.98 -3.72 8.70
C GLN A 135 2.32 -4.42 8.45
N PHE A 136 3.01 -4.85 9.51
CA PHE A 136 4.22 -5.65 9.42
C PHE A 136 3.97 -6.93 8.62
N PHE A 137 2.90 -7.66 8.97
CA PHE A 137 2.53 -8.89 8.26
C PHE A 137 2.21 -8.63 6.78
N ALA A 138 1.47 -7.55 6.49
CA ALA A 138 1.12 -7.16 5.12
C ALA A 138 2.35 -6.81 4.28
N PHE A 139 3.32 -6.06 4.82
CA PHE A 139 4.58 -5.78 4.14
C PHE A 139 5.40 -7.06 3.90
N PHE A 140 5.53 -7.91 4.93
CA PHE A 140 6.33 -9.13 4.80
C PHE A 140 5.79 -10.06 3.69
N ARG A 141 4.47 -10.12 3.50
CA ARG A 141 3.84 -10.89 2.41
C ARG A 141 4.33 -10.50 1.01
N ILE A 142 4.82 -9.28 0.80
CA ILE A 142 5.33 -8.83 -0.50
C ILE A 142 6.63 -9.56 -0.84
N LEU A 143 7.53 -9.75 0.14
CA LEU A 143 8.76 -10.55 -0.04
C LEU A 143 8.41 -11.99 -0.44
N ASN A 144 7.34 -12.55 0.12
CA ASN A 144 6.91 -13.92 -0.14
C ASN A 144 6.37 -14.17 -1.55
N ILE A 145 6.16 -13.12 -2.37
CA ILE A 145 5.63 -13.30 -3.73
C ILE A 145 6.59 -14.14 -4.57
N THR A 146 7.91 -13.89 -4.47
CA THR A 146 8.94 -14.68 -5.19
C THR A 146 9.90 -15.39 -4.24
N LEU A 147 10.17 -14.85 -3.05
CA LEU A 147 11.03 -15.48 -2.05
C LEU A 147 10.20 -16.48 -1.24
N ARG A 148 10.03 -17.70 -1.76
CA ARG A 148 9.00 -18.65 -1.28
C ARG A 148 9.31 -19.30 0.07
N ASP A 149 10.58 -19.46 0.40
CA ASP A 149 11.02 -20.11 1.63
C ASP A 149 11.71 -19.13 2.59
N SER A 150 11.71 -19.50 3.87
CA SER A 150 12.23 -18.65 4.94
C SER A 150 13.73 -18.41 4.83
N SER A 151 14.50 -19.37 4.33
CA SER A 151 15.95 -19.24 4.17
C SER A 151 16.28 -18.16 3.15
N THR A 152 15.64 -18.23 1.97
CA THR A 152 15.81 -17.24 0.90
C THR A 152 15.36 -15.85 1.35
N GLN A 153 14.26 -15.73 2.08
CA GLN A 153 13.79 -14.45 2.62
C GLN A 153 14.81 -13.81 3.56
N LYS A 154 15.33 -14.58 4.53
CA LYS A 154 16.31 -14.09 5.52
C LYS A 154 17.62 -13.68 4.85
N ALA A 155 18.14 -14.53 3.95
CA ALA A 155 19.36 -14.24 3.19
C ALA A 155 19.21 -12.96 2.35
N TRP A 156 18.07 -12.78 1.68
CA TRP A 156 17.78 -11.59 0.91
C TRP A 156 17.74 -10.32 1.78
N ILE A 157 17.07 -10.39 2.95
CA ILE A 157 17.01 -9.28 3.91
C ILE A 157 18.42 -8.86 4.33
N ASN A 158 19.26 -9.82 4.73
CA ASN A 158 20.62 -9.54 5.18
C ASN A 158 21.50 -8.93 4.08
N ALA A 159 21.38 -9.44 2.84
CA ALA A 159 22.11 -8.91 1.70
C ALA A 159 21.67 -7.46 1.35
N GLY A 160 20.41 -7.10 1.62
CA GLY A 160 19.84 -5.78 1.34
C GLY A 160 20.23 -4.68 2.33
N LEU A 161 20.71 -5.03 3.53
CA LEU A 161 20.92 -4.05 4.62
C LEU A 161 21.84 -2.89 4.25
N SER A 162 22.87 -3.16 3.45
CA SER A 162 23.85 -2.15 3.04
C SER A 162 23.27 -1.09 2.08
N ALA A 163 22.21 -1.44 1.34
CA ALA A 163 21.53 -0.54 0.41
C ALA A 163 20.49 0.36 1.09
N LEU A 164 20.21 0.14 2.38
CA LEU A 164 19.25 0.94 3.14
C LEU A 164 19.79 2.33 3.45
N THR A 165 18.91 3.33 3.33
CA THR A 165 19.20 4.73 3.68
C THR A 165 18.69 5.10 5.07
N PHE A 166 17.47 4.70 5.46
CA PHE A 166 16.85 5.09 6.74
C PHE A 166 16.57 3.90 7.67
N GLY A 167 16.43 2.69 7.15
CA GLY A 167 16.30 1.46 7.94
C GLY A 167 17.63 0.99 8.55
N ARG A 168 18.77 1.55 8.12
CA ARG A 168 20.11 1.15 8.56
C ARG A 168 20.32 1.32 10.06
N ASP A 169 19.78 2.38 10.65
CA ASP A 169 19.92 2.63 12.10
C ASP A 169 19.25 1.52 12.89
N ARG A 170 18.01 1.16 12.52
CA ARG A 170 17.30 0.07 13.17
C ARG A 170 17.98 -1.29 12.97
N ALA A 171 18.48 -1.57 11.77
CA ALA A 171 19.27 -2.77 11.51
C ALA A 171 20.52 -2.84 12.40
N SER A 172 21.22 -1.71 12.56
CA SER A 172 22.40 -1.59 13.43
C SER A 172 22.06 -1.77 14.91
N GLU A 173 20.89 -1.31 15.36
CA GLU A 173 20.40 -1.57 16.72
C GLU A 173 20.16 -3.05 16.96
N ILE A 174 19.50 -3.74 16.03
CA ILE A 174 19.26 -5.19 16.11
C ILE A 174 20.59 -5.95 16.18
N LEU A 175 21.56 -5.57 15.34
CA LEU A 175 22.89 -6.20 15.30
C LEU A 175 23.73 -6.05 16.58
N LYS A 176 23.33 -5.19 17.52
CA LYS A 176 23.98 -5.11 18.84
C LYS A 176 23.65 -6.30 19.74
N THR A 177 22.50 -6.95 19.52
CA THR A 177 21.99 -8.04 20.36
C THR A 177 21.76 -9.32 19.58
N GLU A 178 21.51 -9.23 18.28
CA GLU A 178 21.20 -10.35 17.40
C GLU A 178 22.29 -10.50 16.32
N PRO A 179 22.75 -11.72 16.01
CA PRO A 179 23.77 -11.92 14.99
C PRO A 179 23.25 -11.76 13.55
N ASP A 180 21.93 -11.80 13.35
CA ASP A 180 21.30 -11.88 12.04
C ASP A 180 19.94 -11.15 12.02
N VAL A 181 19.83 -10.10 11.18
CA VAL A 181 18.62 -9.25 11.11
C VAL A 181 17.48 -9.97 10.39
N GLY A 182 17.77 -10.72 9.34
CA GLY A 182 16.79 -11.50 8.59
C GLY A 182 16.11 -12.55 9.48
N GLU A 183 16.91 -13.30 10.24
CA GLU A 183 16.44 -14.27 11.24
C GLU A 183 15.58 -13.59 12.29
N TYR A 184 16.02 -12.45 12.84
CA TYR A 184 15.27 -11.67 13.81
C TYR A 184 13.91 -11.22 13.27
N LEU A 185 13.87 -10.55 12.11
CA LEU A 185 12.62 -10.06 11.52
C LEU A 185 11.67 -11.21 11.16
N TYR A 186 12.21 -12.36 10.77
CA TYR A 186 11.41 -13.54 10.47
C TYR A 186 10.83 -14.17 11.76
N LYS A 187 11.66 -14.46 12.76
CA LYS A 187 11.21 -15.13 14.00
C LYS A 187 10.44 -14.18 14.91
N SER A 188 11.11 -13.12 15.36
CA SER A 188 10.57 -12.15 16.31
C SER A 188 9.56 -11.19 15.69
N GLY A 189 9.48 -11.10 14.37
CA GLY A 189 8.43 -10.37 13.67
C GLY A 189 7.36 -11.32 13.12
N ARG A 190 7.59 -11.85 11.91
CA ARG A 190 6.60 -12.60 11.15
C ARG A 190 6.01 -13.80 11.90
N SER A 191 6.86 -14.68 12.45
CA SER A 191 6.39 -15.89 13.15
C SER A 191 5.71 -15.55 14.48
N ALA A 192 6.31 -14.66 15.27
CA ALA A 192 5.77 -14.21 16.56
C ALA A 192 4.37 -13.56 16.44
N LEU A 193 4.09 -12.91 15.32
CA LEU A 193 2.78 -12.33 15.01
C LEU A 193 1.78 -13.37 14.47
N ALA A 194 2.25 -14.47 13.91
CA ALA A 194 1.40 -15.48 13.26
C ALA A 194 0.99 -16.62 14.19
N HIS A 195 1.82 -16.92 15.20
CA HIS A 195 1.63 -18.07 16.08
C HIS A 195 1.47 -17.62 17.53
N ALA A 196 0.32 -17.94 18.13
CA ALA A 196 -0.01 -17.59 19.52
C ALA A 196 0.37 -18.68 20.54
N TYR A 197 1.11 -19.72 20.10
CA TYR A 197 1.41 -20.91 20.90
C TYR A 197 2.91 -21.20 21.04
N ASP A 198 3.77 -20.37 20.44
CA ASP A 198 5.22 -20.57 20.40
C ASP A 198 5.95 -19.27 20.71
N GLU A 199 7.18 -19.37 21.23
CA GLU A 199 8.01 -18.23 21.54
C GLU A 199 9.01 -17.93 20.40
N PRO A 200 9.35 -16.66 20.12
CA PRO A 200 8.84 -15.46 20.78
C PRO A 200 7.39 -15.15 20.40
N LEU A 201 6.57 -14.75 21.38
CA LEU A 201 5.20 -14.27 21.18
C LEU A 201 5.15 -12.73 21.12
N VAL A 202 4.25 -12.18 20.30
CA VAL A 202 3.88 -10.76 20.35
C VAL A 202 2.50 -10.60 20.98
N ASP A 203 2.46 -9.92 22.13
CA ASP A 203 1.22 -9.57 22.82
C ASP A 203 0.77 -8.15 22.42
N PRO A 204 -0.41 -7.98 21.77
CA PRO A 204 -0.91 -6.66 21.36
C PRO A 204 -1.18 -5.71 22.54
N ASP A 205 -1.46 -6.22 23.74
CA ASP A 205 -1.67 -5.40 24.94
C ASP A 205 -0.35 -5.03 25.62
N ARG A 206 0.75 -5.71 25.28
CA ARG A 206 2.08 -5.39 25.81
C ARG A 206 2.73 -4.27 25.01
N PHE A 207 2.76 -3.08 25.61
CA PHE A 207 3.30 -1.86 24.97
C PHE A 207 4.73 -2.03 24.40
N VAL A 208 5.60 -2.80 25.07
CA VAL A 208 6.96 -3.07 24.60
C VAL A 208 6.96 -3.78 23.24
N ASP A 209 6.04 -4.71 23.00
CA ASP A 209 5.94 -5.42 21.72
C ASP A 209 5.41 -4.50 20.63
N THR A 210 4.34 -3.76 20.92
CA THR A 210 3.79 -2.78 19.98
C THR A 210 4.83 -1.74 19.59
N ARG A 211 5.61 -1.23 20.57
CA ARG A 211 6.69 -0.27 20.31
C ARG A 211 7.80 -0.88 19.44
N ARG A 212 8.23 -2.11 19.75
CA ARG A 212 9.27 -2.82 18.99
C ARG A 212 8.84 -3.06 17.55
N ILE A 213 7.62 -3.57 17.33
CA ILE A 213 7.08 -3.82 15.98
C ILE A 213 6.98 -2.51 15.18
N ASN A 214 6.57 -1.40 15.80
CA ASN A 214 6.57 -0.09 15.15
C ASN A 214 7.98 0.34 14.70
N GLN A 215 9.01 0.09 15.51
CA GLN A 215 10.40 0.40 15.15
C GLN A 215 10.89 -0.47 14.00
N ASP A 216 10.59 -1.78 14.05
CA ASP A 216 10.98 -2.75 13.02
C ASP A 216 10.28 -2.48 11.69
N LEU A 217 9.08 -1.88 11.73
CA LEU A 217 8.28 -1.59 10.54
C LEU A 217 8.98 -0.64 9.57
N HIS A 218 9.69 0.38 10.07
CA HIS A 218 10.41 1.32 9.21
C HIS A 218 11.52 0.63 8.41
N LEU A 219 12.24 -0.30 9.05
CA LEU A 219 13.23 -1.15 8.41
C LEU A 219 12.57 -2.08 7.38
N LEU A 220 11.52 -2.80 7.78
CA LEU A 220 10.84 -3.74 6.88
C LEU A 220 10.24 -3.05 5.66
N ARG A 221 9.62 -1.87 5.84
CA ARG A 221 9.07 -1.08 4.73
C ARG A 221 10.15 -0.74 3.72
N GLN A 222 11.31 -0.26 4.15
CA GLN A 222 12.40 0.06 3.21
C GLN A 222 12.93 -1.18 2.49
N LEU A 223 13.06 -2.30 3.19
CA LEU A 223 13.45 -3.57 2.59
C LEU A 223 12.45 -4.01 1.50
N VAL A 224 11.15 -3.85 1.75
CA VAL A 224 10.10 -4.17 0.76
C VAL A 224 10.16 -3.23 -0.43
N GLU A 225 10.34 -1.93 -0.21
CA GLU A 225 10.49 -0.96 -1.30
C GLU A 225 11.71 -1.28 -2.17
N LEU A 226 12.85 -1.60 -1.53
CA LEU A 226 14.07 -2.05 -2.23
C LEU A 226 13.82 -3.32 -3.05
N TYR A 227 13.09 -4.29 -2.50
CA TYR A 227 12.70 -5.51 -3.21
C TYR A 227 11.82 -5.21 -4.43
N MET A 228 10.81 -4.35 -4.27
CA MET A 228 9.92 -3.97 -5.35
C MET A 228 10.66 -3.24 -6.48
N GLU A 229 11.60 -2.36 -6.14
CA GLU A 229 12.42 -1.65 -7.12
C GLU A 229 13.41 -2.57 -7.83
N ARG A 230 14.25 -3.26 -7.07
CA ARG A 230 15.40 -3.98 -7.60
C ARG A 230 15.03 -5.34 -8.19
N ASP A 231 14.22 -6.10 -7.47
CA ASP A 231 13.94 -7.50 -7.79
C ASP A 231 12.65 -7.63 -8.63
N LEU A 232 11.66 -6.76 -8.41
CA LEU A 232 10.45 -6.71 -9.25
C LEU A 232 10.51 -5.67 -10.37
N GLY A 233 11.52 -4.80 -10.41
CA GLY A 233 11.67 -3.80 -11.47
C GLY A 233 10.59 -2.74 -11.50
N LEU A 234 9.96 -2.41 -10.37
CA LEU A 234 8.99 -1.32 -10.27
C LEU A 234 9.72 0.02 -10.15
N PRO A 235 9.57 0.94 -11.12
CA PRO A 235 10.28 2.21 -11.05
C PRO A 235 9.69 3.11 -9.97
N ARG A 236 10.55 3.83 -9.26
CA ARG A 236 10.18 4.95 -8.39
C ARG A 236 10.52 6.27 -9.09
N ARG A 237 9.91 7.37 -8.62
CA ARG A 237 10.22 8.72 -9.11
C ARG A 237 11.56 9.21 -8.61
#